data_AF-A0A960YLK5-F1
#
_entry.id   AF-A0A960YLK5-F1
#
_cell.length_a   1.000
_cell.length_b   1.000
_cell.length_c   1.000
_cell.angle_alpha   90.00
_cell.angle_beta   90.00
_cell.angle_gamma   90.00
#
_symmetry.space_group_name_H-M   'P 1'
#
loop_
_entity.id
_entity.type
_entity.pdbx_description
1 polymer ?
#
loop_
_entity_poly.entity_id
_entity_poly.type
_entity_poly.pdbx_seq_one_letter_code
_entity_poly.pdbx_strand_id
1 'polypeptide(L)'
;MMRASVYSICLSLFFLGCVEPTVVQNYHDFLHKDQIATFEKEGFQFAVAEGRQWGDRLQVIPGKYMVQFRQNYTGIQGAVLCEVKAGGRYTVEITDRETMPRTGRFAYRGHCVQMNEKTPQDNIEFEEEHEKQ
;
A
#
# COMPACT_ATOMS: atom_id res chain seq x y z
N MET A 1 -46.08 -32.46 11.02
CA MET A 1 -45.26 -31.46 11.75
C MET A 1 -43.83 -31.99 11.83
N MET A 2 -42.74 -31.29 11.55
CA MET A 2 -42.46 -30.03 10.86
C MET A 2 -40.98 -30.19 10.48
N ARG A 3 -40.64 -30.22 9.18
CA ARG A 3 -39.25 -30.20 8.68
C ARG A 3 -38.83 -28.74 8.58
N ALA A 4 -37.94 -28.30 9.45
CA ALA A 4 -37.24 -27.02 9.40
C ALA A 4 -36.08 -27.11 10.41
N SER A 5 -34.86 -26.65 10.21
CA SER A 5 -34.22 -25.94 9.11
C SER A 5 -32.72 -26.13 9.33
N VAL A 6 -32.09 -27.05 8.58
CA VAL A 6 -30.62 -27.22 8.60
C VAL A 6 -29.92 -26.11 7.78
N TYR A 7 -30.69 -25.28 7.07
CA TYR A 7 -30.21 -24.22 6.17
C TYR A 7 -29.71 -22.94 6.87
N SER A 8 -29.84 -22.82 8.19
CA SER A 8 -29.58 -21.55 8.88
C SER A 8 -28.10 -21.27 9.21
N ILE A 9 -27.20 -22.24 9.03
CA ILE A 9 -25.79 -22.11 9.43
C ILE A 9 -24.87 -21.70 8.25
N CYS A 10 -25.29 -21.93 7.00
CA CYS A 10 -24.48 -21.54 5.83
C CYS A 10 -24.58 -20.05 5.44
N LEU A 11 -25.62 -19.34 5.87
CA LEU A 11 -25.86 -17.95 5.45
C LEU A 11 -24.99 -16.92 6.20
N SER A 12 -24.39 -17.29 7.34
CA SER A 12 -23.55 -16.41 8.14
C SER A 12 -22.07 -16.35 7.70
N LEU A 13 -21.65 -17.17 6.74
CA LEU A 13 -20.27 -17.17 6.21
C LEU A 13 -20.06 -16.22 5.02
N PHE A 14 -21.12 -15.62 4.48
CA PHE A 14 -21.03 -14.69 3.34
C PHE A 14 -20.69 -13.24 3.71
N PHE A 15 -20.51 -12.93 4.99
CA PHE A 15 -20.03 -11.62 5.47
C PHE A 15 -18.53 -11.60 5.80
N LEU A 16 -17.73 -12.43 5.13
CA LEU A 16 -16.29 -12.16 5.01
C LEU A 16 -16.12 -10.97 4.06
N GLY A 17 -16.40 -9.79 4.60
CA GLY A 17 -16.44 -8.53 3.87
C GLY A 17 -15.12 -8.25 3.16
N CYS A 18 -15.21 -7.89 1.89
CA CYS A 18 -14.13 -7.22 1.18
C CYS A 18 -13.85 -5.90 1.91
N VAL A 19 -12.73 -5.83 2.65
CA VAL A 19 -12.24 -4.57 3.19
C VAL A 19 -11.68 -3.78 2.02
N GLU A 20 -12.31 -2.65 1.71
CA GLU A 20 -11.86 -1.78 0.62
C GLU A 20 -10.56 -1.07 1.04
N PRO A 21 -9.52 -1.04 0.17
CA PRO A 21 -8.25 -0.41 0.49
C PRO A 21 -8.42 1.08 0.74
N THR A 22 -7.85 1.55 1.85
CA THR A 22 -7.94 2.95 2.27
C THR A 22 -6.85 3.79 1.61
N VAL A 23 -7.23 4.95 1.06
CA VAL A 23 -6.30 5.91 0.45
C VAL A 23 -6.34 7.20 1.25
N VAL A 24 -5.16 7.70 1.65
CA VAL A 24 -5.00 8.98 2.33
C VAL A 24 -4.17 9.93 1.48
N GLN A 25 -4.50 11.22 1.53
CA GLN A 25 -3.87 12.29 0.74
C GLN A 25 -3.30 13.37 1.65
N ASN A 26 -2.12 13.89 1.31
CA ASN A 26 -1.49 14.99 2.04
C ASN A 26 -1.54 16.31 1.26
N TYR A 27 -2.73 16.68 0.79
CA TYR A 27 -3.03 17.91 0.05
C TYR A 27 -4.55 18.15 0.00
N HIS A 28 -4.98 19.36 -0.32
CA HIS A 28 -6.41 19.74 -0.33
C HIS A 28 -7.06 19.73 -1.72
N ASP A 29 -6.28 19.94 -2.79
CA ASP A 29 -6.79 20.10 -4.14
C ASP A 29 -6.68 18.82 -4.96
N PHE A 30 -7.53 18.63 -5.97
CA PHE A 30 -7.38 17.53 -6.91
C PHE A 30 -6.11 17.72 -7.77
N LEU A 31 -5.24 16.71 -7.80
CA LEU A 31 -4.05 16.67 -8.63
C LEU A 31 -4.09 15.48 -9.59
N HIS A 32 -3.47 15.63 -10.75
CA HIS A 32 -3.38 14.55 -11.71
C HIS A 32 -2.39 13.46 -11.21
N LYS A 33 -2.57 12.21 -11.64
CA LYS A 33 -1.83 11.06 -11.09
C LYS A 33 -0.31 11.15 -11.32
N ASP A 34 0.10 11.77 -12.42
CA ASP A 34 1.49 12.05 -12.78
C ASP A 34 2.14 13.15 -11.92
N GLN A 35 1.33 13.97 -11.23
CA GLN A 35 1.79 15.04 -10.36
C GLN A 35 1.98 14.59 -8.91
N ILE A 36 1.51 13.39 -8.56
CA ILE A 36 1.56 12.85 -7.19
C ILE A 36 2.54 11.69 -7.09
N ALA A 37 3.17 11.57 -5.92
CA ALA A 37 3.89 10.37 -5.51
C ALA A 37 2.96 9.47 -4.69
N THR A 38 3.10 8.16 -4.83
CA THR A 38 2.26 7.18 -4.13
C THR A 38 3.10 6.21 -3.34
N PHE A 39 2.81 6.04 -2.05
CA PHE A 39 3.34 4.98 -1.21
C PHE A 39 2.32 3.84 -1.11
N GLU A 40 2.76 2.61 -1.35
CA GLU A 40 1.95 1.41 -1.15
C GLU A 40 2.80 0.16 -0.95
N LYS A 41 2.29 -0.79 -0.16
CA LYS A 41 2.85 -2.12 0.03
C LYS A 41 1.77 -3.00 0.67
N GLU A 42 1.59 -4.20 0.16
CA GLU A 42 0.62 -5.13 0.73
C GLU A 42 0.92 -5.43 2.20
N GLY A 43 -0.11 -5.35 3.05
CA GLY A 43 0.02 -5.59 4.49
C GLY A 43 0.68 -4.45 5.27
N PHE A 44 0.86 -3.27 4.66
CA PHE A 44 1.37 -2.07 5.32
C PHE A 44 0.39 -0.92 5.23
N GLN A 45 0.42 -0.07 6.24
CA GLN A 45 -0.21 1.23 6.27
C GLN A 45 0.84 2.32 6.41
N PHE A 46 0.58 3.47 5.79
CA PHE A 46 1.47 4.61 5.71
C PHE A 46 0.80 5.88 6.21
N ALA A 47 1.60 6.76 6.79
CA ALA A 47 1.20 8.11 7.19
C ALA A 47 2.39 9.07 7.06
N VAL A 48 2.14 10.36 6.82
CA VAL A 48 3.14 11.40 7.04
C VAL A 48 3.24 11.63 8.54
N ALA A 49 4.44 11.79 9.11
CA ALA A 49 4.62 11.93 10.57
C ALA A 49 3.86 13.12 11.18
N GLU A 50 3.63 14.18 10.40
CA GLU A 50 2.81 15.35 10.81
C GLU A 50 1.31 15.07 10.71
N GLY A 51 0.92 14.10 9.88
CA GLY A 51 -0.45 13.63 9.72
C GLY A 51 -0.84 12.59 10.76
N ARG A 52 -2.15 12.49 11.06
CA ARG A 52 -2.70 11.47 11.96
C ARG A 52 -3.43 10.34 11.23
N GLN A 53 -3.55 10.44 9.90
CA GLN A 53 -4.33 9.51 9.10
C GLN A 53 -3.43 8.43 8.52
N TRP A 54 -3.81 7.18 8.77
CA TRP A 54 -3.17 5.99 8.25
C TRP A 54 -4.00 5.45 7.09
N GLY A 55 -3.34 4.99 6.03
CA GLY A 55 -4.01 4.30 4.93
C GLY A 55 -3.10 3.28 4.28
N ASP A 56 -3.70 2.32 3.58
CA ASP A 56 -2.97 1.31 2.81
C ASP A 56 -2.19 1.92 1.65
N ARG A 57 -2.70 3.06 1.13
CA ARG A 57 -2.03 3.91 0.17
C ARG A 57 -1.93 5.34 0.69
N LEU A 58 -0.75 5.93 0.59
CA LEU A 58 -0.51 7.34 0.91
C LEU A 58 -0.11 8.10 -0.36
N GLN A 59 -0.85 9.14 -0.72
CA GLN A 59 -0.57 10.01 -1.85
C GLN A 59 -0.06 11.37 -1.36
N VAL A 60 1.08 11.81 -1.89
CA VAL A 60 1.72 13.06 -1.50
C VAL A 60 2.19 13.83 -2.73
N ILE A 61 2.33 15.15 -2.61
CA ILE A 61 3.03 15.96 -3.61
C ILE A 61 4.54 15.71 -3.53
N PRO A 62 5.32 15.95 -4.61
CA PRO A 62 6.78 15.79 -4.60
C PRO A 62 7.44 16.59 -3.48
N GLY A 63 8.43 16.01 -2.80
CA GLY A 63 9.06 16.64 -1.65
C GLY A 63 9.80 15.68 -0.73
N LYS A 64 10.14 16.16 0.47
CA LYS A 64 10.82 15.38 1.52
C LYS A 64 9.86 15.14 2.66
N TYR A 65 9.64 13.87 3.01
CA TYR A 65 8.70 13.47 4.05
C TYR A 65 9.32 12.49 5.03
N MET A 66 9.01 12.66 6.31
CA MET A 66 9.12 11.58 7.28
C MET A 66 7.88 10.71 7.16
N VAL A 67 8.02 9.54 6.54
CA VAL A 67 6.94 8.57 6.35
C VAL A 67 6.98 7.57 7.47
N GLN A 68 5.88 7.48 8.21
CA GLN A 68 5.65 6.41 9.17
C GLN A 68 5.03 5.21 8.46
N PHE A 69 5.42 4.02 8.89
CA PHE A 69 4.85 2.77 8.39
C PHE A 69 4.44 1.86 9.54
N ARG A 70 3.39 1.08 9.31
CA ARG A 70 2.91 0.03 10.20
C ARG A 70 2.64 -1.23 9.38
N GLN A 71 3.13 -2.38 9.84
CA GLN A 71 2.80 -3.67 9.24
C GLN A 71 1.58 -4.26 9.97
N ASN A 72 0.52 -4.59 9.21
CA ASN A 72 -0.79 -4.97 9.75
C ASN A 72 -0.73 -6.29 10.54
N TYR A 73 0.04 -7.27 10.05
CA TYR A 73 0.08 -8.62 10.64
C TYR A 73 0.94 -8.71 11.90
N THR A 74 2.07 -8.00 11.94
CA THR A 74 3.06 -8.10 13.03
C THR A 74 2.95 -6.96 14.03
N GLY A 75 2.26 -5.87 13.67
CA GLY A 75 2.19 -4.64 14.46
C GLY A 75 3.50 -3.82 14.45
N ILE A 76 4.50 -4.23 13.65
CA ILE A 76 5.78 -3.53 13.52
C ILE A 76 5.54 -2.09 13.06
N GLN A 77 6.20 -1.13 13.71
CA GLN A 77 6.09 0.30 13.40
C GLN A 77 7.47 0.94 13.31
N GLY A 78 7.58 1.90 12.40
CA GLY A 78 8.82 2.61 12.15
C GLY A 78 8.60 3.89 11.36
N ALA A 79 9.71 4.55 11.03
CA ALA A 79 9.69 5.74 10.20
C ALA A 79 10.93 5.80 9.30
N VAL A 80 10.79 6.50 8.18
CA VAL A 80 11.86 6.70 7.20
C VAL A 80 11.75 8.09 6.58
N LEU A 81 12.88 8.74 6.32
CA LEU A 81 12.93 9.99 5.57
C LEU A 81 13.04 9.68 4.07
N CYS A 82 12.09 10.18 3.29
CA CYS A 82 11.99 9.88 1.86
C CYS A 82 11.91 11.16 1.04
N GLU A 83 12.72 11.21 -0.01
CA GLU A 83 12.63 12.23 -1.06
C GLU A 83 11.89 11.62 -2.26
N VAL A 84 10.72 12.16 -2.58
CA VAL A 84 9.80 11.61 -3.58
C VAL A 84 9.63 12.56 -4.76
N LYS A 85 9.48 11.97 -5.94
CA LYS A 85 9.30 12.66 -7.22
C LYS A 85 7.89 12.43 -7.77
N ALA A 86 7.44 13.35 -8.62
CA ALA A 86 6.15 13.27 -9.30
C ALA A 86 6.02 11.96 -10.09
N GLY A 87 4.85 11.33 -10.03
CA GLY A 87 4.55 10.06 -10.70
C GLY A 87 5.25 8.84 -10.10
N GLY A 88 6.08 9.02 -9.08
CA GLY A 88 6.81 7.92 -8.47
C GLY A 88 5.92 7.05 -7.58
N ARG A 89 6.07 5.73 -7.69
CA ARG A 89 5.49 4.75 -6.77
C ARG A 89 6.59 4.26 -5.84
N TYR A 90 6.35 4.34 -4.54
CA TYR A 90 7.34 4.09 -3.50
C TYR A 90 6.84 3.04 -2.52
N THR A 91 7.79 2.35 -1.90
CA THR A 91 7.55 1.44 -0.80
C THR A 91 8.63 1.59 0.26
N VAL A 92 8.42 0.97 1.41
CA VAL A 92 9.41 0.97 2.50
C VAL A 92 9.93 -0.44 2.73
N GLU A 93 11.26 -0.56 2.76
CA GLU A 93 11.96 -1.76 3.17
C GLU A 93 12.61 -1.55 4.53
N ILE A 94 12.29 -2.43 5.48
CA ILE A 94 12.82 -2.40 6.84
C ILE A 94 14.24 -2.95 6.80
N THR A 95 15.19 -2.18 7.31
CA THR A 95 16.62 -2.53 7.28
C THR A 95 17.18 -2.81 8.65
N ASP A 96 16.73 -2.09 9.67
CA ASP A 96 17.32 -2.17 11.01
C ASP A 96 16.27 -1.98 12.10
N ARG A 97 16.59 -2.49 13.29
CA ARG A 97 15.83 -2.32 14.52
C ARG A 97 16.67 -1.53 15.50
N GLU A 98 16.27 -0.30 15.77
CA GLU A 98 16.94 0.57 16.72
C GLU A 98 16.25 0.56 18.08
N THR A 99 17.03 0.43 19.15
CA THR A 99 16.52 0.54 20.52
C THR A 99 16.54 2.00 20.94
N MET A 100 15.38 2.53 21.35
CA MET A 100 15.25 3.89 21.84
C MET A 100 15.72 3.95 23.30
N PRO A 101 16.88 4.58 23.59
CA PRO A 101 17.53 4.48 24.90
C PRO A 101 16.70 5.09 26.04
N ARG A 102 15.79 6.03 25.73
CA ARG A 102 14.96 6.71 26.74
C ARG A 102 13.70 5.96 27.13
N THR A 103 13.16 5.09 26.28
CA THR A 103 11.87 4.43 26.50
C THR A 103 11.98 2.91 26.58
N GLY A 104 13.13 2.34 26.23
CA GLY A 104 13.32 0.90 26.11
C GLY A 104 12.51 0.27 24.97
N ARG A 105 11.80 1.07 24.17
CA ARG A 105 11.04 0.63 23.01
C ARG A 105 11.96 0.49 21.80
N PHE A 106 11.53 -0.28 20.81
CA PHE A 106 12.26 -0.42 19.55
C PHE A 106 11.50 0.30 18.45
N ALA A 107 12.23 0.94 17.55
CA ALA A 107 11.70 1.48 16.31
C ALA A 107 12.42 0.83 15.14
N TYR A 108 11.69 0.56 14.07
CA TYR A 108 12.27 0.01 12.86
C TYR A 108 12.69 1.15 11.93
N ARG A 109 13.95 1.13 11.49
CA ARG A 109 14.44 2.00 10.43
C ARG A 109 14.20 1.31 9.10
N GLY A 110 13.77 2.08 8.12
CA GLY A 110 13.64 1.61 6.75
C GLY A 110 14.34 2.53 5.76
N HIS A 111 14.28 2.16 4.50
CA HIS A 111 14.63 3.01 3.37
C HIS A 111 13.53 2.98 2.33
N CYS A 112 13.40 4.07 1.58
CA CYS A 112 12.41 4.20 0.52
C CYS A 112 12.94 3.63 -0.79
N VAL A 113 12.14 2.77 -1.42
CA VAL A 113 12.45 2.15 -2.70
C VAL A 113 11.39 2.56 -3.70
N GLN A 114 11.81 3.07 -4.85
CA GLN A 114 10.90 3.35 -5.96
C GLN A 114 10.58 2.01 -6.66
N MET A 115 9.30 1.67 -6.73
CA MET A 115 8.81 0.52 -7.48
C MET A 115 8.87 0.89 -8.96
N ASN A 116 9.81 0.29 -9.70
CA ASN A 116 9.78 0.39 -11.15
C ASN A 116 8.48 -0.25 -11.64
N GLU A 117 7.67 0.49 -12.41
CA GLU A 117 6.59 -0.14 -13.17
C GLU A 117 7.23 -1.22 -14.02
N LYS A 118 6.87 -2.49 -13.79
CA LYS A 118 7.01 -3.48 -14.86
C LYS A 118 6.18 -2.92 -16.00
N THR A 119 6.85 -2.42 -17.03
CA THR A 119 6.24 -2.19 -18.34
C THR A 119 5.40 -3.43 -18.64
N PRO A 120 4.09 -3.34 -18.87
CA PRO A 120 3.39 -4.40 -19.56
C PRO A 120 4.18 -4.63 -20.85
N GLN A 121 4.73 -5.81 -21.06
CA GLN A 121 5.23 -6.17 -22.37
C GLN A 121 4.02 -6.17 -23.31
N ASP A 122 3.77 -5.03 -23.95
CA ASP A 122 3.27 -5.02 -25.32
C ASP A 122 4.24 -5.91 -26.10
N ASN A 123 3.75 -7.07 -26.52
CA ASN A 123 4.18 -7.90 -27.65
C ASN A 123 3.38 -9.22 -27.57
N ILE A 124 2.06 -9.15 -27.75
CA ILE A 124 1.37 -10.26 -28.40
C ILE A 124 1.46 -9.94 -29.89
N GLU A 125 2.56 -10.36 -30.49
CA GLU A 125 2.68 -10.49 -31.94
C GLU A 125 1.66 -11.57 -32.33
N PHE A 126 0.52 -11.14 -32.86
CA PHE A 126 -0.39 -12.05 -33.54
C PHE A 126 0.29 -12.43 -34.85
N GLU A 127 0.91 -13.60 -34.91
CA GLU A 127 1.21 -14.24 -36.20
C GLU A 127 -0.14 -14.46 -36.90
N GLU A 128 -0.43 -13.63 -37.90
CA GLU A 128 -1.44 -13.93 -38.91
C GLU A 128 -0.93 -15.15 -39.70
N GLU A 129 -1.41 -16.35 -39.35
CA GLU A 129 -1.32 -17.50 -40.23
C GLU A 129 -2.13 -17.19 -41.50
N HIS A 130 -1.41 -16.71 -42.52
CA HIS A 130 -1.89 -16.60 -43.89
C HIS A 130 -2.03 -18.02 -44.46
N GLU A 131 -3.15 -18.69 -44.16
CA GLU A 131 -3.50 -19.95 -44.80
C GLU A 131 -3.80 -19.70 -46.28
N LYS A 132 -2.81 -20.03 -47.13
CA LYS A 132 -3.01 -20.28 -48.55
C LYS A 132 -3.40 -21.75 -48.69
N GLN A 133 -4.62 -22.03 -49.15
CA GLN A 133 -4.92 -22.95 -50.25
C GLN A 133 -6.39 -22.91 -50.65
#